data_AF-A0A946AH02-F1
#
_entry.id   AF-A0A946AH02-F1
#
_cell.length_a   1.000
_cell.length_b   1.000
_cell.length_c   1.000
_cell.angle_alpha   90.00
_cell.angle_beta   90.00
_cell.angle_gamma   90.00
#
_symmetry.space_group_name_H-M   'P 1'
#
loop_
_entity.id
_entity.type
_entity.pdbx_description
1 polymer ?
#
loop_
_entity_poly.entity_id
_entity_poly.type
_entity_poly.pdbx_seq_one_letter_code
_entity_poly.pdbx_strand_id
1 'polypeptide(L)' 'MKIEYAKVSAVGDRTDNQDRAAVVVGEDAAIMLVFDGMGGHSDGARAAEVGMKVVQDLFT' A
#
# COMPACT_ATOMS: atom_id res chain seq x y z
N MET A 1 1.90 -2.24 20.14
CA MET A 1 2.61 -3.47 19.69
C MET A 1 3.99 -3.07 19.16
N LYS A 2 5.02 -3.93 19.25
CA LYS A 2 6.36 -3.66 18.66
C LYS A 2 6.73 -4.76 17.68
N ILE A 3 6.86 -4.40 16.40
CA ILE A 3 7.23 -5.31 15.31
C ILE A 3 8.34 -4.70 14.46
N GLU A 4 9.25 -5.54 13.98
CA GLU A 4 10.20 -5.16 12.93
C GLU A 4 9.58 -5.48 11.58
N TYR A 5 9.60 -4.51 10.67
CA TYR A 5 9.05 -4.66 9.34
C TYR A 5 9.86 -3.89 8.31
N ALA A 6 9.83 -4.37 7.08
CA ALA A 6 10.40 -3.71 5.93
C ALA A 6 9.30 -3.52 4.88
N LYS A 7 9.39 -2.40 4.16
CA LYS A 7 8.56 -2.13 2.99
C LYS A 7 9.49 -1.96 1.80
N VAL A 8 9.31 -2.79 0.79
CA VAL A 8 10.03 -2.71 -0.48
C VAL A 8 9.00 -2.76 -1.59
N SER A 9 9.15 -1.89 -2.58
CA SER A 9 8.39 -1.92 -3.82
C SER A 9 9.33 -1.53 -4.95
N ALA A 10 9.26 -2.25 -6.06
CA ALA A 10 10.14 -2.07 -7.20
C ALA A 10 9.31 -1.93 -8.46
N VAL A 11 9.70 -1.00 -9.34
CA VAL A 11 9.04 -0.80 -10.63
C VAL A 11 9.33 -1.94 -11.61
N GLY A 12 10.50 -2.59 -11.49
CA GLY A 12 10.95 -3.60 -12.44
C GLY A 12 11.07 -3.04 -13.86
N ASP A 13 10.62 -3.81 -14.84
CA ASP A 13 10.66 -3.44 -16.27
C ASP A 13 9.43 -2.63 -16.74
N ARG A 14 8.67 -2.05 -15.80
CA ARG A 14 7.51 -1.20 -16.11
C ARG A 14 7.93 0.27 -16.21
N THR A 15 7.13 1.06 -16.92
CA THR A 15 7.31 2.52 -17.02
C THR A 15 6.80 3.26 -15.79
N ASP A 16 5.88 2.64 -15.04
CA ASP A 16 5.26 3.21 -13.84
C ASP A 16 5.03 2.10 -12.82
N ASN A 17 5.17 2.46 -11.54
CA ASN A 17 4.91 1.56 -10.43
C ASN A 17 3.55 1.89 -9.81
N GLN A 18 2.57 1.03 -10.08
CA GLN A 18 1.20 1.20 -9.58
C GLN A 18 0.96 0.49 -8.25
N ASP A 19 1.99 -0.16 -7.69
CA ASP A 19 1.91 -0.78 -6.37
C ASP A 19 1.97 0.27 -5.28
N ARG A 20 1.20 0.07 -4.22
CA ARG A 20 1.26 0.83 -2.97
C ARG A 20 1.33 -0.14 -1.82
N ALA A 21 2.23 0.13 -0.88
CA ALA A 21 2.39 -0.69 0.31
C ALA A 21 2.47 0.17 1.57
N ALA A 22 1.90 -0.34 2.65
CA ALA A 22 1.92 0.28 3.97
C ALA A 22 1.98 -0.77 5.07
N VAL A 23 2.58 -0.38 6.18
CA VAL A 23 2.47 -1.09 7.45
C VAL A 23 1.99 -0.08 8.47
N VAL A 24 0.89 -0.39 9.14
CA VAL A 24 0.34 0.42 10.23
C VAL A 24 0.40 -0.40 11.51
N VAL A 25 1.03 0.16 12.53
CA VAL A 25 1.22 -0.49 13.83
C VAL A 25 0.38 0.25 14.85
N GLY A 26 -0.70 -0.37 15.29
CA GLY A 26 -1.56 0.10 16.37
C GLY A 26 -1.09 -0.38 17.74
N GLU A 27 -1.92 -0.10 18.75
CA GLU A 27 -1.67 -0.48 20.13
C GLU A 27 -1.69 -2.01 20.31
N ASP A 28 -2.76 -2.67 19.83
CA ASP A 28 -2.96 -4.12 20.02
C ASP A 28 -2.80 -4.95 18.76
N ALA A 29 -2.81 -4.32 17.58
CA ALA A 29 -2.75 -4.98 16.30
C ALA A 29 -1.88 -4.20 15.31
N ALA A 30 -1.40 -4.90 14.29
CA ALA A 30 -0.77 -4.30 13.12
C ALA A 30 -1.45 -4.81 11.85
N ILE A 31 -1.52 -3.95 10.83
CA ILE A 31 -2.00 -4.32 9.50
C ILE A 31 -0.91 -4.05 8.47
N MET A 32 -0.66 -5.02 7.61
CA MET A 32 0.25 -4.92 6.47
C MET A 32 -0.59 -4.98 5.20
N LEU A 33 -0.37 -4.03 4.30
CA LEU A 33 -1.23 -3.78 3.16
C LEU A 33 -0.40 -3.67 1.88
N VAL A 34 -0.89 -4.27 0.80
CA VAL A 34 -0.41 -4.07 -0.56
C VAL A 34 -1.63 -3.85 -1.46
N PHE A 35 -1.57 -2.80 -2.26
CA PHE A 35 -2.56 -2.46 -3.27
C PHE A 35 -1.86 -2.43 -4.63
N ASP A 36 -2.29 -3.28 -5.56
CA ASP A 36 -1.82 -3.32 -6.95
C ASP A 36 -2.80 -2.51 -7.82
N GLY A 37 -2.30 -1.41 -8.39
CA GLY A 37 -3.07 -0.62 -9.33
C GLY A 37 -3.19 -1.34 -10.67
N MET A 38 -4.42 -1.51 -11.16
CA MET A 38 -4.67 -2.23 -12.41
C MET A 38 -4.07 -1.50 -13.62
N GLY A 39 -2.90 -1.94 -14.06
CA GLY A 39 -2.24 -1.43 -15.26
C GLY A 39 -3.14 -1.56 -16.50
N GLY A 40 -3.21 -0.49 -17.31
CA GLY A 40 -4.11 -0.42 -18.48
C GLY A 40 -5.52 0.09 -18.17
N HIS A 41 -5.87 0.26 -16.90
CA HIS A 41 -7.05 1.03 -16.48
C HIS A 41 -6.65 2.46 -16.14
N SER A 42 -7.55 3.41 -16.41
CA SER A 42 -7.35 4.81 -16.03
C SER A 42 -7.12 4.91 -14.53
N ASP A 43 -6.08 5.62 -14.13
CA ASP A 43 -5.80 5.97 -12.74
C ASP A 43 -5.56 4.79 -11.79
N GLY A 44 -5.08 3.63 -12.29
CA GLY A 44 -4.76 2.47 -11.46
C GLY A 44 -3.85 2.78 -10.25
N ALA A 45 -2.79 3.56 -10.48
CA ALA A 45 -1.89 4.03 -9.42
C ALA A 45 -2.60 4.89 -8.36
N ARG A 46 -3.54 5.74 -8.79
CA ARG A 46 -4.33 6.60 -7.90
C ARG A 46 -5.36 5.79 -7.12
N ALA A 47 -6.00 4.80 -7.75
CA ALA A 47 -6.92 3.89 -7.08
C ALA A 47 -6.22 3.12 -5.95
N ALA A 48 -5.03 2.57 -6.23
CA ALA A 48 -4.20 1.91 -5.22
C ALA A 48 -3.81 2.85 -4.07
N GLU A 49 -3.47 4.10 -4.39
CA GLU A 49 -3.14 5.11 -3.37
C GLU A 49 -4.33 5.48 -2.49
N VAL A 50 -5.50 5.72 -3.09
CA VAL A 50 -6.73 6.07 -2.35
C VAL A 50 -7.17 4.92 -1.46
N GLY A 51 -7.19 3.69 -1.99
CA GLY A 51 -7.55 2.50 -1.20
C GLY A 51 -6.63 2.31 0.01
N MET A 52 -5.32 2.45 -0.19
CA MET A 52 -4.35 2.37 0.90
C MET A 52 -4.60 3.45 1.96
N LYS A 53 -4.75 4.72 1.56
CA LYS A 53 -4.99 5.83 2.50
C LYS A 53 -6.25 5.61 3.33
N VAL A 54 -7.36 5.20 2.70
CA VAL A 54 -8.62 4.93 3.40
C VAL A 54 -8.46 3.84 4.47
N VAL A 55 -7.77 2.74 4.16
CA VAL A 55 -7.55 1.68 5.15
C VAL A 55 -6.61 2.13 6.26
N GLN A 56 -5.58 2.91 5.95
CA GLN A 56 -4.71 3.49 6.97
C GLN A 56 -5.51 4.37 7.93
N ASP A 57 -6.34 5.28 7.40
CA ASP A 57 -7.14 6.22 8.19
C ASP A 57 -8.19 5.51 9.07
N LEU A 58 -8.76 4.40 8.60
CA LEU A 58 -9.77 3.62 9.36
C LEU A 58 -9.16 2.69 10.41
N PHE A 59 -7.88 2.33 10.28
CA PHE A 59 -7.20 1.40 11.20
C PHE A 59 -6.56 2.13 12.39
N THR A 60 -6.28 3.42 12.26
CA THR A 60 -5.72 4.29 13.33
C THR A 60 -6.78 4.98 14.17
#